data_AF-A0AAW6E987-F1
#
_entry.id   AF-A0AAW6E987-F1
#
_cell.length_a   1.000
_cell.length_b   1.000
_cell.length_c   1.000
_cell.angle_alpha   90.00
_cell.angle_beta   90.00
_cell.angle_gamma   90.00
#
_symmetry.space_group_name_H-M   'P 1'
#
loop_
_entity.id
_entity.type
_entity.pdbx_description
1 polymer ?
#
loop_
_entity_poly.entity_id
_entity_poly.type
_entity_poly.pdbx_seq_one_letter_code
_entity_poly.pdbx_strand_id
1 'polypeptide(L)'
;MNEMTIRILDVVNKCINSKEDEDMIEIDNTQLDDDLVELGVDSITFIRIVVELEELFEIEIPDEKLLITEMGTIHKIVEVVAVLRDTAEV
;
A
#
# COMPACT_ATOMS: atom_id res chain seq x y z
N MET A 1 2.23 -8.57 15.48
CA MET A 1 1.79 -7.54 14.52
C MET A 1 3.02 -6.76 14.11
N ASN A 2 3.30 -6.65 12.82
CA ASN A 2 4.42 -5.84 12.32
C ASN A 2 3.97 -4.39 12.25
N GLU A 3 4.71 -3.47 12.86
CA GLU A 3 4.40 -2.03 12.86
C GLU A 3 4.24 -1.47 11.43
N MET A 4 5.02 -2.03 10.49
CA MET A 4 5.04 -1.60 9.10
C MET A 4 3.71 -1.92 8.41
N THR A 5 3.16 -3.12 8.64
CA THR A 5 1.88 -3.53 8.08
C THR A 5 0.75 -2.62 8.57
N ILE A 6 0.77 -2.24 9.85
CA ILE A 6 -0.24 -1.33 10.43
C ILE A 6 -0.17 0.04 9.72
N ARG A 7 1.03 0.58 9.53
CA ARG A 7 1.21 1.87 8.82
C ARG A 7 0.75 1.80 7.37
N ILE A 8 1.06 0.71 6.67
CA ILE A 8 0.63 0.53 5.28
C ILE A 8 -0.89 0.45 5.19
N LEU A 9 -1.53 -0.33 6.07
CA LEU A 9 -2.99 -0.42 6.15
C LEU A 9 -3.62 0.95 6.40
N ASP A 10 -3.05 1.76 7.30
CA ASP A 10 -3.53 3.11 7.58
C ASP A 10 -3.50 4.01 6.33
N VAL A 11 -2.38 4.01 5.60
CA VAL A 11 -2.22 4.76 4.33
C VAL A 11 -3.21 4.29 3.27
N VAL A 12 -3.37 2.98 3.12
CA VAL A 12 -4.31 2.38 2.16
C VAL A 12 -5.74 2.81 2.49
N ASN A 13 -6.19 2.60 3.73
CA ASN A 13 -7.52 3.00 4.19
C ASN A 13 -7.75 4.50 4.00
N LYS A 14 -6.77 5.34 4.36
CA LYS A 14 -6.83 6.79 4.16
C LYS A 14 -6.97 7.17 2.68
N CYS A 15 -6.25 6.49 1.78
CA CYS A 15 -6.30 6.76 0.34
C CYS A 15 -7.64 6.35 -0.28
N ILE A 16 -8.20 5.21 0.12
CA ILE A 16 -9.50 4.71 -0.37
C ILE A 16 -10.63 5.62 0.12
N ASN A 17 -10.66 5.90 1.42
CA ASN A 17 -11.67 6.75 2.06
C ASN A 17 -11.41 8.26 1.86
N SER A 18 -10.42 8.63 1.04
CA SER A 18 -10.21 10.05 0.66
C SER A 18 -11.30 10.59 -0.25
N LYS A 19 -12.09 9.73 -0.91
CA LYS A 19 -13.27 10.16 -1.65
C LYS A 19 -14.43 10.26 -0.68
N GLU A 20 -15.20 11.34 -0.73
CA GLU A 20 -16.39 11.60 0.08
C GLU A 20 -17.57 10.64 -0.26
N ASP A 21 -17.28 9.37 -0.47
CA ASP A 21 -18.26 8.31 -0.69
C ASP A 21 -18.79 7.80 0.67
N GLU A 22 -20.09 7.48 0.71
CA GLU A 22 -20.79 7.07 1.94
C GLU A 22 -20.40 5.64 2.41
N ASP A 23 -19.71 4.86 1.57
CA ASP A 23 -19.22 3.52 1.88
C ASP A 23 -17.78 3.58 2.42
N MET A 24 -17.64 3.65 3.75
CA MET A 24 -16.34 3.50 4.40
C MET A 24 -15.85 2.05 4.27
N ILE A 25 -14.76 1.85 3.53
CA ILE A 25 -14.10 0.55 3.40
C ILE A 25 -12.94 0.52 4.40
N GLU A 26 -12.98 -0.43 5.33
CA GLU A 26 -11.88 -0.69 6.27
C GLU A 26 -11.21 -2.02 5.91
N ILE A 27 -10.02 -1.93 5.34
CA ILE A 27 -9.16 -3.09 5.05
C ILE A 27 -8.39 -3.42 6.32
N ASP A 28 -8.46 -4.69 6.71
CA ASP A 28 -7.75 -5.24 7.86
C ASP A 28 -6.62 -6.21 7.44
N ASN A 29 -5.77 -6.59 8.40
CA ASN A 29 -4.70 -7.58 8.24
C ASN A 29 -5.14 -8.96 7.72
N THR A 30 -6.43 -9.29 7.78
CA THR A 30 -6.98 -10.51 7.17
C THR A 30 -7.05 -10.45 5.65
N GLN A 31 -7.03 -9.24 5.07
CA GLN A 31 -7.17 -8.98 3.63
C GLN A 31 -5.84 -8.57 2.97
N LEU A 32 -4.70 -8.92 3.60
CA LEU A 32 -3.39 -8.56 3.07
C LEU A 32 -3.06 -9.29 1.75
N ASP A 33 -3.60 -10.49 1.59
CA ASP A 33 -3.44 -11.33 0.40
C ASP A 33 -4.58 -11.11 -0.63
N ASP A 34 -5.60 -10.32 -0.29
CA ASP A 34 -6.64 -9.92 -1.23
C ASP A 34 -6.10 -8.94 -2.27
N ASP A 35 -6.65 -9.03 -3.49
CA ASP A 35 -6.32 -8.13 -4.58
C ASP A 35 -6.84 -6.73 -4.27
N LEU A 36 -5.96 -5.73 -4.34
CA LEU A 36 -6.28 -4.31 -4.13
C LEU A 36 -7.43 -3.85 -5.03
N VAL A 37 -7.49 -4.38 -6.25
CA VAL A 37 -8.58 -4.12 -7.20
C VAL A 37 -9.92 -4.62 -6.66
N GLU A 38 -9.96 -5.80 -6.03
CA GLU A 38 -11.17 -6.35 -5.40
C GLU A 38 -11.57 -5.56 -4.13
N LEU A 39 -10.58 -4.96 -3.45
CA LEU A 39 -10.80 -4.08 -2.31
C LEU A 39 -11.27 -2.66 -2.70
N GLY A 40 -11.45 -2.37 -3.99
CA GLY A 40 -11.91 -1.07 -4.48
C GLY A 40 -10.78 -0.06 -4.73
N VAL A 41 -9.53 -0.51 -4.80
CA VAL A 41 -8.39 0.34 -5.14
C VAL A 41 -8.24 0.43 -6.65
N ASP A 42 -8.57 1.61 -7.19
CA ASP A 42 -8.26 1.97 -8.58
C ASP A 42 -6.77 2.20 -8.79
N SER A 43 -6.31 2.16 -10.05
CA SER A 43 -4.92 2.47 -10.42
C SER A 43 -4.45 3.83 -9.92
N ILE A 44 -5.32 4.85 -9.87
CA ILE A 44 -4.96 6.19 -9.37
C ILE A 44 -4.76 6.16 -7.84
N THR A 45 -5.66 5.48 -7.12
CA THR A 45 -5.56 5.32 -5.67
C THR A 45 -4.31 4.52 -5.32
N PHE A 46 -4.01 3.47 -6.09
CA PHE A 46 -2.77 2.69 -5.96
C PHE A 46 -1.52 3.56 -6.07
N ILE A 47 -1.41 4.40 -7.12
CA ILE A 47 -0.25 5.30 -7.26
C ILE A 47 -0.16 6.28 -6.08
N ARG A 48 -1.28 6.82 -5.59
CA ARG A 48 -1.27 7.68 -4.39
C ARG A 48 -0.79 6.95 -3.15
N ILE A 49 -1.21 5.70 -2.96
CA ILE A 49 -0.75 4.86 -1.86
C ILE A 49 0.77 4.71 -1.98
N VAL A 50 1.29 4.33 -3.15
CA VAL A 50 2.74 4.16 -3.32
C VAL A 50 3.50 5.43 -3.00
N VAL A 51 3.09 6.59 -3.53
CA VAL A 51 3.76 7.87 -3.24
C VAL A 51 3.73 8.20 -1.74
N GLU A 52 2.59 8.04 -1.06
CA GLU A 52 2.54 8.25 0.40
C GLU A 52 3.43 7.25 1.15
N LEU A 53 3.59 6.01 0.67
CA LEU A 53 4.49 5.04 1.28
C LEU A 53 5.96 5.40 1.09
N GLU A 54 6.35 5.88 -0.09
CA GLU A 54 7.68 6.39 -0.39
C GLU A 54 8.04 7.55 0.55
N GLU A 55 7.13 8.53 0.69
CA GLU A 55 7.33 9.66 1.60
C GLU A 55 7.35 9.23 3.08
N LEU A 56 6.51 8.27 3.47
CA LEU A 56 6.37 7.83 4.87
C LEU A 56 7.52 6.94 5.34
N PHE A 57 8.14 6.19 4.43
CA PHE A 57 9.29 5.33 4.74
C PHE A 57 10.61 5.86 4.20
N GLU A 58 10.61 7.01 3.53
CA GLU A 58 11.77 7.63 2.88
C GLU A 58 12.49 6.65 1.92
N ILE A 59 11.70 5.92 1.11
CA ILE A 59 12.18 4.94 0.13
C ILE A 59 11.80 5.35 -1.30
N GLU A 60 12.45 4.73 -2.29
CA GLU A 60 12.12 4.88 -3.71
C GLU A 60 11.68 3.52 -4.27
N ILE A 61 10.42 3.41 -4.69
CA ILE A 61 9.85 2.22 -5.30
C ILE A 61 10.04 2.34 -6.82
N PRO A 62 10.73 1.38 -7.46
CA PRO A 62 10.99 1.45 -8.89
C PRO A 62 9.68 1.40 -9.70
N ASP A 63 9.59 2.18 -10.78
CA ASP A 63 8.43 2.23 -11.69
C ASP A 63 7.92 0.86 -12.16
N GLU A 64 8.83 -0.10 -12.35
CA GLU A 64 8.47 -1.47 -12.74
C GLU A 64 7.57 -2.18 -11.71
N LYS A 65 7.68 -1.77 -10.43
CA LYS A 65 6.87 -2.29 -9.32
C LYS A 65 5.59 -1.48 -9.12
N LEU A 66 5.45 -0.30 -9.73
CA LEU A 66 4.23 0.54 -9.69
C LEU A 66 3.07 -0.01 -10.54
N LEU A 67 3.13 -1.31 -10.88
CA LEU A 67 2.07 -2.01 -11.58
C LEU A 67 1.23 -2.79 -10.57
N ILE A 68 -0.09 -2.62 -10.63
CA ILE A 68 -1.03 -3.37 -9.79
C ILE A 68 -0.91 -4.89 -10.02
N THR A 69 -0.34 -5.34 -11.13
CA THR A 69 -0.04 -6.76 -11.38
C THR A 69 1.17 -7.26 -10.58
N GLU A 70 2.13 -6.37 -10.30
CA GLU A 70 3.33 -6.67 -9.51
C GLU A 70 3.02 -6.51 -8.02
N MET A 71 2.44 -5.38 -7.61
CA MET A 71 2.10 -5.03 -6.21
C MET A 71 0.59 -5.04 -5.96
N GLY A 72 -0.10 -6.08 -6.46
CA GLY A 72 -1.56 -6.18 -6.41
C GLY A 72 -2.16 -6.48 -5.05
N THR A 73 -1.36 -6.75 -4.01
CA THR A 73 -1.85 -7.06 -2.67
C THR A 73 -1.04 -6.30 -1.62
N ILE A 74 -1.63 -6.02 -0.46
CA ILE A 74 -0.93 -5.29 0.62
C ILE A 74 0.27 -6.09 1.11
N HIS A 75 0.18 -7.42 1.14
CA HIS A 75 1.29 -8.30 1.51
C HIS A 75 2.53 -8.03 0.65
N LYS A 76 2.37 -7.96 -0.67
CA LYS A 76 3.47 -7.67 -1.59
C LYS A 76 4.02 -6.26 -1.39
N ILE A 77 3.15 -5.29 -1.13
CA ILE A 77 3.58 -3.92 -0.82
C ILE A 77 4.47 -3.92 0.43
N VAL A 78 4.02 -4.57 1.50
CA VAL A 78 4.77 -4.69 2.76
C VAL A 78 6.14 -5.33 2.50
N GLU A 79 6.20 -6.40 1.72
CA GLU A 79 7.45 -7.09 1.40
C GLU A 79 8.43 -6.18 0.66
N VAL A 80 7.97 -5.49 -0.39
CA VAL A 80 8.80 -4.56 -1.17
C VAL A 80 9.30 -3.40 -0.30
N VAL A 81 8.41 -2.77 0.46
CA VAL A 81 8.75 -1.67 1.38
C VAL A 81 9.76 -2.14 2.43
N ALA A 82 9.59 -3.34 2.97
CA ALA A 82 10.50 -3.91 3.96
C ALA A 82 11.90 -4.13 3.38
N VAL A 83 11.99 -4.71 2.18
CA VAL A 83 13.25 -4.93 1.48
C VAL A 83 13.94 -3.60 1.18
N LEU A 84 13.20 -2.62 0.64
CA LEU A 84 13.75 -1.31 0.29
C LEU A 84 14.27 -0.58 1.52
N ARG A 85 13.51 -0.58 2.62
CA ARG A 85 13.94 0.05 3.88
C ARG A 85 15.19 -0.61 4.44
N ASP A 86 15.26 -1.94 4.45
CA ASP A 86 16.45 -2.68 4.91
C ASP A 86 17.69 -2.32 4.09
N THR A 87 17.52 -2.14 2.77
CA THR A 87 18.63 -1.72 1.88
C THR A 87 19.00 -0.23 1.96
N ALA A 88 18.15 0.63 2.53
CA ALA A 88 18.42 2.06 2.67
C ALA A 88 19.22 2.40 3.93
N GLU A 89 19.26 1.50 4.93
CA GLU A 89 19.98 1.70 6.20
C GLU A 89 21.46 1.23 6.19
N VAL A 90 22.01 0.84 5.02
CA VAL A 90 23.40 0.34 4.86
C VAL A 90 24.38 1.32 4.22
#